data_AF-A0A172XQX4-F1
#
_entry.id   AF-A0A172XQX4-F1
#
_cell.length_a   1.000
_cell.length_b   1.000
_cell.length_c   1.000
_cell.angle_alpha   90.00
_cell.angle_beta   90.00
_cell.angle_gamma   90.00
#
_symmetry.space_group_name_H-M   'P 1'
#
loop_
_entity.id
_entity.type
_entity.pdbx_description
1 polymer ?
#
loop_
_entity_poly.entity_id
_entity_poly.type
_entity_poly.pdbx_seq_one_letter_code
_entity_poly.pdbx_strand_id
1 'polypeptide(L)'
;MKKFLIIILFFLSQIFHTQKCNCENHPELKKIISCKPQIFKNNAKVFWQYNCNSSWLIFQNKHSKKKLFSLEKDLISLTNRLGYSNIEEYKHSFLVEYRVISGCCQSPEYILHNKNNGNVIKKLGTILYKGQANHKIPFILTLKSLTCIFYTDLNTNKINYFYLKKGMLEKIMLQNNYLSTDNIFDKIEMQNNIIVLYYETFNKKKHRQRKTIKIDLKKIH
;
A
#
# COMPACT_ATOMS: atom_id res chain seq x y z
N MET A 1 24.49 34.88 41.43
CA MET A 1 23.34 34.01 41.07
C MET A 1 23.03 33.96 39.55
N LYS A 2 24.01 34.13 38.64
CA LYS A 2 23.80 34.03 37.18
C LYS A 2 24.37 32.74 36.54
N LYS A 3 25.24 32.01 37.25
CA LYS A 3 25.87 30.78 36.72
C LYS A 3 25.06 29.49 36.94
N PHE A 4 24.05 29.51 37.81
CA PHE A 4 23.20 28.33 38.07
C PHE A 4 22.06 28.13 37.06
N LEU A 5 21.71 29.17 36.28
CA LEU A 5 20.60 29.09 35.32
C LEU A 5 20.98 28.40 33.99
N ILE A 6 22.27 28.31 33.68
CA ILE A 6 22.77 27.73 32.41
C ILE A 6 22.82 26.19 32.48
N ILE A 7 22.96 25.61 33.68
CA ILE A 7 23.06 24.16 33.86
C ILE A 7 21.68 23.48 33.76
N ILE A 8 20.60 24.17 34.17
CA ILE A 8 19.23 23.64 34.08
C ILE A 8 18.71 23.64 32.63
N LEU A 9 19.17 24.56 31.77
CA LEU A 9 18.78 24.59 30.36
C LEU A 9 19.41 23.46 29.52
N PHE A 10 20.55 22.89 29.96
CA PHE A 10 21.20 21.81 29.24
C PHE A 10 20.51 20.45 29.41
N PHE A 11 19.80 20.23 30.51
CA PHE A 11 19.05 18.98 30.76
C PHE A 11 17.69 18.92 30.05
N LEU A 12 17.15 20.05 29.60
CA LEU A 12 15.88 20.10 28.86
C LEU A 12 16.04 19.81 27.35
N SER A 13 17.27 19.60 26.87
CA SER A 13 17.54 19.40 25.44
C SER A 13 17.45 17.94 24.94
N GLN A 14 17.10 16.98 25.79
CA GLN A 14 17.03 15.56 25.41
C GLN A 14 15.68 14.88 25.65
N ILE A 15 14.56 15.56 25.41
CA ILE A 15 13.35 14.83 24.99
C ILE A 15 13.52 14.47 23.50
N PHE A 16 14.59 13.73 23.18
CA PHE A 16 14.50 12.80 22.08
C PHE A 16 13.41 11.83 22.50
N HIS A 17 12.23 11.92 21.89
CA HIS A 17 11.24 10.85 21.95
C HIS A 17 11.86 9.61 21.31
N THR A 18 12.66 8.89 22.09
CA THR A 18 13.25 7.62 21.70
C THR A 18 12.09 6.71 21.37
N GLN A 19 12.11 6.19 20.16
CA GLN A 19 11.06 5.31 19.70
C GLN A 19 11.09 4.04 20.54
N LYS A 20 9.95 3.61 21.08
CA LYS A 20 9.86 2.36 21.85
C LYS A 20 10.07 1.22 20.86
N CYS A 21 11.28 0.67 20.86
CA CYS A 21 11.78 -0.27 19.86
C CYS A 21 12.69 -1.30 20.51
N ASN A 22 12.11 -2.12 21.39
CA ASN A 22 12.84 -3.18 22.04
C ASN A 22 11.89 -4.24 22.58
N CYS A 23 12.31 -5.50 22.48
CA CYS A 23 11.83 -6.58 23.32
C CYS A 23 13.03 -7.47 23.59
N GLU A 24 13.51 -7.50 24.82
CA GLU A 24 14.74 -8.21 25.19
C GLU A 24 14.58 -9.72 25.05
N ASN A 25 13.38 -10.23 25.34
CA ASN A 25 13.04 -11.65 25.21
C ASN A 25 12.93 -12.11 23.75
N HIS A 26 12.89 -11.19 22.77
CA HIS A 26 12.68 -11.47 21.35
C HIS A 26 13.66 -10.67 20.47
N PRO A 27 14.98 -10.95 20.55
CA PRO A 27 16.01 -10.20 19.81
C PRO A 27 15.87 -10.32 18.28
N GLU A 28 15.25 -11.38 17.78
CA GLU A 28 14.95 -11.61 16.36
C GLU A 28 14.06 -10.52 15.75
N LEU A 29 13.20 -9.87 16.55
CA LEU A 29 12.33 -8.79 16.08
C LEU A 29 13.13 -7.60 15.55
N LYS A 30 14.35 -7.35 16.05
CA LYS A 30 15.23 -6.29 15.54
C LYS A 30 15.62 -6.50 14.08
N LYS A 31 15.65 -7.74 13.61
CA LYS A 31 15.98 -8.09 12.22
C LYS A 31 14.77 -7.93 11.28
N ILE A 32 13.55 -7.99 11.82
CA ILE A 32 12.28 -7.96 11.07
C ILE A 32 11.69 -6.55 11.05
N ILE A 33 11.78 -5.83 12.18
CA ILE A 33 11.12 -4.54 12.41
C ILE A 33 12.18 -3.45 12.48
N SER A 34 12.38 -2.76 11.34
CA SER A 34 13.16 -1.54 11.33
C SER A 34 12.37 -0.40 11.96
N CYS A 35 12.87 0.12 13.07
CA CYS A 35 12.39 1.37 13.66
C CYS A 35 12.97 2.62 12.99
N LYS A 36 13.78 2.48 11.93
CA LYS A 36 14.32 3.64 11.24
C LYS A 36 13.19 4.41 10.56
N PRO A 37 13.06 5.73 10.80
CA PRO A 37 12.03 6.49 10.12
C PRO A 37 12.30 6.68 8.64
N GLN A 38 11.27 6.45 7.84
CA GLN A 38 11.19 6.97 6.50
C GLN A 38 10.72 8.43 6.61
N ILE A 39 11.56 9.36 6.17
CA ILE A 39 11.30 10.80 6.22
C ILE A 39 10.85 11.24 4.83
N PHE A 40 9.67 11.84 4.76
CA PHE A 40 9.09 12.39 3.54
C PHE A 40 9.63 13.80 3.24
N LYS A 41 9.46 14.27 2.00
CA LYS A 41 9.89 15.61 1.56
C LYS A 41 9.27 16.76 2.37
N ASN A 42 8.09 16.57 2.95
CA ASN A 42 7.44 17.55 3.84
C ASN A 42 7.88 17.41 5.32
N ASN A 43 8.93 16.64 5.60
CA ASN A 43 9.44 16.31 6.94
C ASN A 43 8.49 15.50 7.83
N ALA A 44 7.34 15.05 7.30
CA ALA A 44 6.57 14.01 7.96
C ALA A 44 7.36 12.70 7.95
N LYS A 45 7.10 11.84 8.92
CA LYS A 45 7.83 10.60 9.14
C LYS A 45 6.86 9.46 9.29
N VAL A 46 7.21 8.31 8.73
CA VAL A 46 6.54 7.05 8.99
C VAL A 46 7.55 6.04 9.51
N PHE A 47 7.23 5.37 10.60
CA PHE A 47 8.13 4.42 11.25
C PHE A 47 7.38 3.40 12.08
N TRP A 48 7.96 2.22 12.20
CA TRP A 48 7.50 1.20 13.13
C TRP A 48 8.01 1.46 14.54
N GLN A 49 7.21 1.04 15.52
CA GLN A 49 7.59 0.87 16.91
C GLN A 49 7.13 -0.50 17.38
N TYR A 50 7.76 -1.04 18.42
CA TYR A 50 7.35 -2.31 18.99
C TYR A 50 7.82 -2.49 20.44
N ASN A 51 7.09 -3.33 21.16
CA ASN A 51 7.44 -3.89 22.45
C ASN A 51 7.19 -5.40 22.45
N CYS A 52 7.21 -6.06 23.61
CA CYS A 52 6.96 -7.51 23.68
C CYS A 52 5.51 -7.94 23.42
N ASN A 53 4.58 -7.00 23.31
CA ASN A 53 3.15 -7.29 23.18
C ASN A 53 2.55 -6.83 21.85
N SER A 54 3.24 -5.99 21.07
CA SER A 54 2.70 -5.47 19.81
C SER A 54 3.76 -4.74 19.01
N SER A 55 3.49 -4.60 17.71
CA SER A 55 4.13 -3.63 16.84
C SER A 55 3.08 -2.67 16.28
N TRP A 56 3.48 -1.44 15.98
CA TRP A 56 2.59 -0.45 15.39
C TRP A 56 3.31 0.54 14.49
N LEU A 57 2.64 0.89 13.39
CA LEU A 57 3.13 1.85 12.41
C LEU A 57 2.62 3.24 12.80
N ILE A 58 3.53 4.21 12.89
CA ILE A 58 3.24 5.59 13.25
C ILE A 58 3.47 6.51 12.07
N PHE A 59 2.51 7.41 11.82
CA PHE A 59 2.71 8.65 11.10
C PHE A 59 2.98 9.79 12.09
N GLN A 60 3.96 10.63 11.82
CA GLN A 60 4.25 11.79 12.64
C GLN A 60 4.63 12.99 11.77
N ASN A 61 4.06 14.15 12.07
CA ASN A 61 4.49 15.44 11.54
C ASN A 61 4.80 16.40 12.70
N LYS A 62 4.97 17.69 12.42
CA LYS A 62 5.23 18.71 13.45
C LYS A 62 4.06 18.92 14.43
N HIS A 63 2.83 18.62 14.03
CA HIS A 63 1.61 18.96 14.78
C HIS A 63 0.92 17.75 15.40
N SER A 64 1.20 16.54 14.92
CA SER A 64 0.43 15.35 15.21
C SER A 64 1.25 14.08 15.09
N LYS A 65 0.87 13.09 15.90
CA LYS A 65 1.39 11.73 15.87
C LYS A 65 0.20 10.78 15.87
N LYS A 66 0.15 9.85 14.92
CA LYS A 66 -0.99 8.97 14.68
C LYS A 66 -0.53 7.53 14.46
N LYS A 67 -1.19 6.59 15.13
CA LYS A 67 -1.07 5.16 14.83
C LYS A 67 -1.85 4.86 13.54
N LEU A 68 -1.16 4.38 12.51
CA LEU A 68 -1.78 3.99 11.23
C LEU A 68 -2.26 2.54 11.28
N PHE A 69 -1.50 1.66 11.92
CA PHE A 69 -1.72 0.23 11.95
C PHE A 69 -1.03 -0.40 13.16
N SER A 70 -1.49 -1.57 13.60
CA SER A 70 -0.83 -2.35 14.65
C SER A 70 -1.08 -3.85 14.49
N LEU A 71 -0.08 -4.64 14.92
CA LEU A 71 -0.19 -6.08 15.12
C LEU A 71 -0.02 -6.38 16.61
N GLU A 72 -0.84 -7.29 17.11
CA GLU A 72 -0.82 -7.74 18.50
C GLU A 72 0.28 -8.79 18.72
N LYS A 73 0.40 -9.27 19.96
CA LYS A 73 1.50 -10.09 20.45
C LYS A 73 1.77 -11.30 19.58
N ASP A 74 0.71 -12.02 19.22
CA ASP A 74 0.82 -13.29 18.48
C ASP A 74 1.18 -13.08 17.00
N LEU A 75 1.07 -11.84 16.50
CA LEU A 75 1.32 -11.47 15.11
C LEU A 75 2.53 -10.55 14.95
N ILE A 76 3.22 -10.18 16.04
CA ILE A 76 4.31 -9.20 16.01
C ILE A 76 5.46 -9.64 15.08
N SER A 77 5.78 -10.94 15.07
CA SER A 77 6.79 -11.54 14.19
C SER A 77 6.43 -11.47 12.70
N LEU A 78 5.17 -11.16 12.38
CA LEU A 78 4.67 -10.98 11.02
C LEU A 78 4.66 -9.51 10.58
N THR A 79 5.21 -8.59 11.37
CA THR A 79 5.37 -7.18 10.96
C THR A 79 6.11 -7.08 9.62
N ASN A 80 5.67 -6.18 8.75
CA ASN A 80 6.10 -6.05 7.34
C ASN A 80 5.74 -7.23 6.42
N ARG A 81 5.24 -8.35 6.95
CA ARG A 81 4.76 -9.52 6.19
C ARG A 81 3.23 -9.63 6.16
N LEU A 82 2.58 -9.09 7.19
CA LEU A 82 1.13 -9.01 7.38
C LEU A 82 0.73 -7.55 7.60
N GLY A 83 -0.37 -7.14 6.98
CA GLY A 83 -0.88 -5.78 7.05
C GLY A 83 -0.01 -4.78 6.31
N TYR A 84 0.32 -3.66 6.96
CA TYR A 84 1.02 -2.55 6.31
C TYR A 84 2.48 -2.93 6.02
N SER A 85 2.89 -2.71 4.78
CA SER A 85 4.26 -2.91 4.30
C SER A 85 4.53 -1.91 3.16
N ASN A 86 5.79 -1.78 2.73
CA ASN A 86 6.21 -0.99 1.56
C ASN A 86 5.52 0.38 1.42
N ILE A 87 6.18 1.42 1.93
CA ILE A 87 5.65 2.78 1.94
C ILE A 87 6.36 3.60 0.88
N GLU A 88 5.58 4.19 -0.03
CA GLU A 88 6.11 4.99 -1.12
C GLU A 88 5.52 6.40 -1.11
N GLU A 89 6.40 7.40 -1.18
CA GLU A 89 6.01 8.80 -1.14
C GLU A 89 5.61 9.32 -2.53
N TYR A 90 4.50 10.06 -2.59
CA TYR A 90 4.06 10.82 -3.75
C TYR A 90 3.87 12.31 -3.41
N LYS A 91 3.48 13.13 -4.40
CA LYS A 91 3.41 14.59 -4.25
C LYS A 91 2.58 15.04 -3.03
N HIS A 92 1.35 14.54 -2.91
CA HIS A 92 0.41 14.92 -1.84
C HIS A 92 0.03 13.78 -0.89
N SER A 93 0.48 12.56 -1.20
CA SER A 93 0.08 11.33 -0.53
C SER A 93 1.28 10.42 -0.33
N PHE A 94 1.07 9.34 0.41
CA PHE A 94 1.94 8.18 0.36
C PHE A 94 1.06 6.94 0.20
N LEU A 95 1.60 5.97 -0.52
CA LEU A 95 0.95 4.72 -0.83
C LEU A 95 1.52 3.64 0.09
N VAL A 96 0.64 2.80 0.64
CA VAL A 96 1.02 1.69 1.51
C VAL A 96 0.49 0.40 0.91
N GLU A 97 1.36 -0.61 0.78
CA GLU A 97 0.93 -1.99 0.52
C GLU A 97 0.28 -2.58 1.78
N TYR A 98 -0.86 -3.22 1.60
CA TYR A 98 -1.59 -3.94 2.62
C TYR A 98 -1.67 -5.44 2.26
N ARG A 99 -0.94 -6.25 3.00
CA ARG A 99 -0.92 -7.71 2.85
C ARG A 99 -2.00 -8.33 3.72
N VAL A 100 -3.02 -8.91 3.10
CA VAL A 100 -4.14 -9.53 3.80
C VAL A 100 -3.71 -10.83 4.49
N ILE A 101 -2.77 -11.56 3.90
CA ILE A 101 -2.27 -12.85 4.38
C ILE A 101 -0.74 -12.84 4.40
N SER A 102 -0.15 -13.33 5.48
CA SER A 102 1.30 -13.47 5.59
C SER A 102 1.80 -14.63 4.73
N GLY A 103 2.75 -14.36 3.82
CA GLY A 103 3.52 -15.40 3.13
C GLY A 103 2.81 -16.20 2.03
N CYS A 104 1.62 -15.80 1.57
CA CYS A 104 0.90 -16.48 0.49
C CYS A 104 0.75 -15.61 -0.78
N CYS A 105 0.27 -16.24 -1.85
CA CYS A 105 0.28 -15.78 -3.25
C CYS A 105 -0.77 -14.73 -3.61
N GLN A 106 -1.49 -14.16 -2.64
CA GLN A 106 -2.50 -13.13 -2.92
C GLN A 106 -1.82 -11.79 -3.19
N SER A 107 -2.24 -11.10 -4.24
CA SER A 107 -1.70 -9.78 -4.54
C SER A 107 -2.04 -8.80 -3.40
N PRO A 108 -1.11 -7.91 -3.02
CA PRO A 108 -1.38 -6.94 -1.97
C PRO A 108 -2.49 -5.97 -2.40
N GLU A 109 -3.27 -5.53 -1.41
CA GLU A 109 -4.11 -4.35 -1.58
C GLU A 109 -3.28 -3.09 -1.39
N TYR A 110 -3.80 -1.97 -1.88
CA TYR A 110 -3.14 -0.68 -1.72
C TYR A 110 -4.03 0.34 -1.02
N ILE A 111 -3.43 1.09 -0.09
CA ILE A 111 -4.10 2.12 0.68
C ILE A 111 -3.35 3.44 0.48
N LEU A 112 -4.09 4.47 0.06
CA LEU A 112 -3.58 5.81 -0.17
C LEU A 112 -3.83 6.66 1.06
N HIS A 113 -2.78 7.28 1.59
CA HIS A 113 -2.83 8.16 2.75
C HIS A 113 -2.44 9.59 2.39
N ASN A 114 -3.04 10.55 3.07
CA ASN A 114 -2.65 11.95 2.96
C ASN A 114 -1.33 12.16 3.69
N LYS A 115 -0.34 12.71 2.99
CA LYS A 115 1.03 12.88 3.51
C LYS A 115 1.15 13.98 4.57
N ASN A 116 0.18 14.88 4.65
CA ASN A 116 0.18 15.97 5.61
C ASN A 116 -0.39 15.55 6.97
N ASN A 117 -1.30 14.58 7.04
CA ASN A 117 -1.97 14.21 8.29
C ASN A 117 -2.06 12.70 8.57
N GLY A 118 -1.59 11.84 7.66
CA GLY A 118 -1.63 10.38 7.79
C GLY A 118 -3.02 9.76 7.64
N ASN A 119 -4.07 10.54 7.35
CA ASN A 119 -5.42 10.01 7.18
C ASN A 119 -5.51 9.20 5.89
N VAL A 120 -6.30 8.12 5.93
CA VAL A 120 -6.64 7.35 4.73
C VAL A 120 -7.43 8.26 3.78
N ILE A 121 -6.95 8.41 2.55
CA ILE A 121 -7.70 9.02 1.44
C ILE A 121 -8.59 7.95 0.83
N LYS A 122 -8.03 6.78 0.48
CA LYS A 122 -8.78 5.70 -0.17
C LYS A 122 -8.12 4.34 0.02
N LYS A 123 -8.94 3.30 0.16
CA LYS A 123 -8.55 1.91 -0.05
C LYS A 123 -8.76 1.57 -1.53
N LEU A 124 -7.68 1.36 -2.27
CA LEU A 124 -7.68 1.20 -3.73
C LEU A 124 -8.05 -0.23 -4.15
N GLY A 125 -7.82 -1.21 -3.28
CA GLY A 125 -8.04 -2.64 -3.56
C GLY A 125 -6.82 -3.31 -4.15
N THR A 126 -7.03 -4.46 -4.77
CA THR A 126 -5.98 -5.36 -5.26
C THR A 126 -5.28 -4.76 -6.46
N ILE A 127 -3.95 -4.78 -6.47
CA ILE A 127 -3.17 -4.29 -7.62
C ILE A 127 -3.42 -5.11 -8.88
N LEU A 128 -3.58 -4.41 -10.00
CA LEU A 128 -3.49 -5.00 -11.35
C LEU A 128 -2.20 -4.57 -12.02
N TYR A 129 -1.93 -3.26 -12.00
CA TYR A 129 -0.76 -2.70 -12.67
C TYR A 129 -0.32 -1.43 -11.95
N LYS A 130 0.98 -1.22 -11.86
CA LYS A 130 1.56 0.03 -11.36
C LYS A 130 2.46 0.59 -12.43
N GLY A 131 2.14 1.79 -12.91
CA GLY A 131 2.96 2.48 -13.89
C GLY A 131 4.35 2.72 -13.32
N GLN A 132 5.39 2.32 -14.06
CA GLN A 132 6.78 2.56 -13.68
C GLN A 132 7.11 4.06 -13.56
N ALA A 133 8.20 4.36 -12.83
CA ALA A 133 8.70 5.72 -12.59
C ALA A 133 9.01 6.54 -13.86
N ASN A 134 9.19 5.89 -15.01
CA ASN A 134 9.48 6.54 -16.29
C ASN A 134 8.23 7.11 -16.99
N HIS A 135 7.02 6.84 -16.49
CA HIS A 135 5.83 7.54 -16.98
C HIS A 135 5.79 8.95 -16.40
N LYS A 136 5.41 9.93 -17.24
CA LYS A 136 5.25 11.34 -16.83
C LYS A 136 4.35 11.54 -15.60
N ILE A 137 3.42 10.61 -15.37
CA ILE A 137 2.49 10.61 -14.24
C ILE A 137 2.52 9.22 -13.59
N PRO A 138 2.92 9.08 -12.33
CA PRO A 138 2.84 7.81 -11.62
C PRO A 138 1.37 7.47 -11.34
N PHE A 139 0.97 6.24 -11.65
CA PHE A 139 -0.40 5.78 -11.47
C PHE A 139 -0.44 4.32 -11.03
N ILE A 140 -1.58 3.92 -10.48
CA ILE A 140 -1.89 2.53 -10.18
C ILE A 140 -3.27 2.17 -10.72
N LEU A 141 -3.35 1.00 -11.34
CA LEU A 141 -4.59 0.29 -11.61
C LEU A 141 -4.84 -0.74 -10.52
N THR A 142 -6.03 -0.70 -9.94
CA THR A 142 -6.46 -1.66 -8.93
C THR A 142 -7.85 -2.19 -9.24
N LEU A 143 -8.10 -3.46 -8.90
CA LEU A 143 -9.42 -4.07 -8.92
C LEU A 143 -10.09 -3.79 -7.56
N LYS A 144 -11.11 -2.95 -7.55
CA LYS A 144 -11.84 -2.62 -6.31
C LYS A 144 -12.95 -3.64 -6.01
N SER A 145 -13.59 -4.13 -7.06
CA SER A 145 -14.65 -5.14 -7.03
C SER A 145 -14.65 -5.90 -8.34
N LEU A 146 -15.45 -6.98 -8.43
CA LEU A 146 -15.61 -7.78 -9.66
C LEU A 146 -16.16 -6.99 -10.86
N THR A 147 -16.61 -5.76 -10.64
CA THR A 147 -17.22 -4.90 -11.66
C THR A 147 -16.51 -3.56 -11.83
N CYS A 148 -15.44 -3.28 -11.07
CA CYS A 148 -14.85 -1.95 -11.05
C CYS A 148 -13.32 -1.98 -10.92
N ILE A 149 -12.67 -1.40 -11.92
CA ILE A 149 -11.23 -1.10 -11.92
C ILE A 149 -11.05 0.39 -11.65
N PHE A 150 -10.16 0.72 -10.71
CA PHE A 150 -9.74 2.09 -10.46
C PHE A 150 -8.47 2.39 -11.24
N TYR A 151 -8.44 3.54 -11.89
CA TYR A 151 -7.21 4.23 -12.25
C TYR A 151 -6.99 5.36 -11.25
N THR A 152 -5.86 5.35 -10.56
CA THR A 152 -5.50 6.39 -9.59
C THR A 152 -4.22 7.08 -10.00
N ASP A 153 -4.29 8.39 -10.26
CA ASP A 153 -3.11 9.25 -10.36
C ASP A 153 -2.55 9.45 -8.96
N LEU A 154 -1.32 8.99 -8.72
CA LEU A 154 -0.72 8.99 -7.39
C LEU A 154 -0.18 10.37 -6.98
N ASN A 155 0.03 11.27 -7.94
CA ASN A 155 0.42 12.64 -7.64
C ASN A 155 -0.77 13.53 -7.27
N THR A 156 -1.90 13.38 -7.95
CA THR A 156 -3.10 14.22 -7.72
C THR A 156 -4.15 13.56 -6.83
N ASN A 157 -4.04 12.26 -6.58
CA ASN A 157 -5.02 11.40 -5.92
C ASN A 157 -6.37 11.30 -6.67
N LYS A 158 -6.44 11.77 -7.93
CA LYS A 158 -7.65 11.66 -8.75
C LYS A 158 -7.89 10.20 -9.12
N ILE A 159 -9.14 9.76 -8.98
CA ILE A 159 -9.57 8.39 -9.26
C ILE A 159 -10.57 8.41 -10.41
N ASN A 160 -10.33 7.56 -11.40
CA ASN A 160 -11.25 7.29 -12.50
C ASN A 160 -11.70 5.84 -12.45
N TYR A 161 -12.95 5.62 -12.84
CA TYR A 161 -13.64 4.34 -12.69
C TYR A 161 -13.85 3.68 -14.05
N PHE A 162 -13.44 2.42 -14.16
CA PHE A 162 -13.71 1.58 -15.32
C PHE A 162 -14.64 0.46 -14.92
N TYR A 163 -15.88 0.54 -15.37
CA TYR A 163 -16.89 -0.46 -15.09
C TYR A 163 -16.77 -1.63 -16.05
N LEU A 164 -16.65 -2.82 -15.49
CA LEU A 164 -16.71 -4.07 -16.23
C LEU A 164 -18.17 -4.52 -16.33
N LYS A 165 -18.46 -5.32 -17.35
CA LYS A 165 -19.79 -5.93 -17.48
C LYS A 165 -20.06 -6.80 -16.25
N LYS A 166 -21.21 -6.57 -15.60
CA LYS A 166 -21.65 -7.36 -14.43
C LYS A 166 -21.64 -8.86 -14.75
N GLY A 167 -21.12 -9.69 -13.84
CA GLY A 167 -21.04 -11.13 -14.01
C GLY A 167 -19.89 -11.61 -14.90
N MET A 168 -19.11 -10.70 -15.51
CA MET A 168 -18.05 -11.08 -16.43
C MET A 168 -16.89 -11.78 -15.71
N LEU A 169 -16.38 -11.18 -14.63
CA LEU A 169 -15.26 -11.74 -13.89
C LEU A 169 -15.67 -13.01 -13.15
N GLU A 170 -16.87 -13.05 -12.56
CA GLU A 170 -17.44 -14.24 -11.94
C GLU A 170 -17.49 -15.41 -12.93
N LYS A 171 -17.98 -15.16 -14.15
CA LYS A 171 -18.03 -16.18 -15.20
C LYS A 171 -16.63 -16.67 -15.58
N ILE A 172 -15.66 -15.79 -15.70
CA ILE A 172 -14.28 -16.16 -16.02
C ILE A 172 -13.70 -17.03 -14.91
N MET A 173 -13.90 -16.64 -13.64
CA MET A 173 -13.43 -17.40 -12.50
C MET A 173 -14.05 -18.81 -12.47
N LEU A 174 -15.37 -18.91 -12.63
CA LEU A 174 -16.07 -20.20 -12.66
C LEU A 174 -15.63 -21.09 -13.82
N GLN A 175 -15.42 -20.52 -15.00
CA GLN A 175 -15.01 -21.29 -16.18
C GLN A 175 -13.59 -21.85 -16.07
N ASN A 176 -12.70 -21.15 -15.38
CA ASN A 176 -11.30 -21.55 -15.23
C ASN A 176 -10.98 -22.15 -13.85
N ASN A 177 -11.98 -22.32 -12.98
CA ASN A 177 -11.80 -22.73 -11.58
C ASN A 177 -10.82 -21.85 -10.79
N TYR A 178 -10.83 -20.53 -11.05
CA TYR A 178 -10.00 -19.59 -10.31
C TYR A 178 -10.60 -19.28 -8.94
N LEU A 179 -9.80 -19.49 -7.89
CA LEU A 179 -10.18 -19.20 -6.50
C LEU A 179 -9.96 -17.73 -6.11
N SER A 180 -9.15 -16.99 -6.87
CA SER A 180 -8.86 -15.57 -6.64
C SER A 180 -8.93 -14.80 -7.95
N THR A 181 -9.32 -13.53 -7.84
CA THR A 181 -9.29 -12.57 -8.94
C THR A 181 -7.87 -12.28 -9.45
N ASP A 182 -6.85 -12.55 -8.63
CA ASP A 182 -5.44 -12.41 -9.01
C ASP A 182 -5.06 -13.27 -10.21
N ASN A 183 -5.75 -14.41 -10.37
CA ASN A 183 -5.47 -15.39 -11.41
C ASN A 183 -6.24 -15.11 -12.72
N ILE A 184 -7.07 -14.06 -12.75
CA ILE A 184 -7.90 -13.76 -13.94
C ILE A 184 -7.03 -13.22 -15.08
N PHE A 185 -6.05 -12.38 -14.77
CA PHE A 185 -5.29 -11.63 -15.75
C PHE A 185 -3.87 -12.18 -15.87
N ASP A 186 -3.65 -13.06 -16.84
CA ASP A 186 -2.36 -13.74 -17.04
C ASP A 186 -1.25 -12.78 -17.48
N LYS A 187 -1.64 -11.68 -18.12
CA LYS A 187 -0.71 -10.68 -18.65
C LYS A 187 -1.36 -9.31 -18.67
N ILE A 188 -0.60 -8.30 -18.24
CA ILE A 188 -1.00 -6.90 -18.34
C ILE A 188 0.12 -6.15 -19.05
N GLU A 189 -0.22 -5.47 -20.14
CA GLU A 189 0.72 -4.69 -20.93
C GLU A 189 0.25 -3.26 -21.09
N MET A 190 1.21 -2.34 -21.19
CA MET A 190 0.95 -0.99 -21.64
C MET A 190 1.42 -0.87 -23.09
N GLN A 191 0.49 -0.57 -23.99
CA GLN A 191 0.75 -0.33 -25.41
C GLN A 191 0.35 1.12 -25.69
N ASN A 192 1.34 2.00 -25.81
CA ASN A 192 1.14 3.45 -25.81
C ASN A 192 0.35 3.90 -24.57
N ASN A 193 -0.78 4.59 -24.76
CA ASN A 193 -1.66 5.05 -23.68
C ASN A 193 -2.80 4.06 -23.37
N ILE A 194 -2.72 2.82 -23.85
CA ILE A 194 -3.75 1.80 -23.61
C ILE A 194 -3.16 0.71 -22.74
N ILE A 195 -3.80 0.44 -21.62
CA ILE A 195 -3.50 -0.73 -20.80
C ILE A 195 -4.37 -1.87 -21.26
N VAL A 196 -3.73 -2.99 -21.58
CA VAL A 196 -4.37 -4.20 -22.10
C VAL A 196 -4.26 -5.29 -21.06
N LEU A 197 -5.41 -5.67 -20.48
CA LEU A 197 -5.54 -6.79 -19.54
C LEU A 197 -5.94 -8.03 -20.34
N TYR A 198 -5.05 -9.01 -20.43
CA TYR A 198 -5.30 -10.27 -21.12
C TYR A 198 -5.91 -11.27 -20.16
N TYR A 199 -6.95 -11.97 -20.61
CA TYR A 199 -7.61 -13.04 -19.84
C TYR A 199 -8.09 -14.14 -20.76
N GLU A 200 -8.43 -15.28 -20.18
CA GLU A 200 -8.86 -16.46 -20.91
C GLU A 200 -10.30 -16.85 -20.60
N THR A 201 -10.97 -17.39 -21.61
CA THR A 201 -12.35 -17.88 -21.52
C THR A 201 -12.54 -19.06 -22.45
N PHE A 202 -13.67 -19.76 -22.29
CA PHE A 202 -14.04 -20.87 -23.16
C PHE A 202 -15.26 -20.51 -24.02
N ASN A 203 -15.21 -20.88 -25.29
CA ASN A 203 -16.38 -20.78 -26.17
C ASN A 203 -17.40 -21.89 -25.87
N LYS A 204 -18.55 -21.87 -26.58
CA LYS A 204 -19.61 -22.88 -26.41
C LYS A 204 -19.13 -24.33 -26.68
N LYS A 205 -18.09 -24.50 -27.50
CA LYS A 205 -17.46 -25.79 -27.82
C LYS A 205 -16.31 -26.16 -26.87
N LYS A 206 -16.16 -25.45 -25.73
CA LYS A 206 -15.07 -25.61 -24.75
C LYS A 206 -13.66 -25.41 -25.30
N HIS A 207 -13.49 -24.68 -26.41
CA HIS A 207 -12.16 -24.25 -26.85
C HIS A 207 -11.74 -22.99 -26.12
N ARG A 208 -10.48 -22.98 -25.66
CA ARG A 208 -9.83 -21.85 -24.99
C ARG A 208 -9.72 -20.66 -25.97
N GLN A 209 -10.02 -19.47 -25.47
CA GLN A 209 -9.96 -18.21 -26.20
C GLN A 209 -9.30 -17.16 -25.35
N ARG A 210 -8.33 -16.45 -25.92
CA ARG A 210 -7.72 -15.28 -25.30
C ARG A 210 -8.52 -14.03 -25.65
N LYS A 211 -8.85 -13.23 -24.64
CA LYS A 211 -9.57 -11.96 -24.79
C LYS A 211 -8.83 -10.85 -24.04
N THR A 212 -9.28 -9.62 -24.28
CA THR A 212 -8.66 -8.43 -23.69
C THR A 212 -9.69 -7.47 -23.14
N ILE A 213 -9.33 -6.78 -22.06
CA ILE A 213 -9.96 -5.55 -21.60
C ILE A 213 -8.97 -4.43 -21.91
N LYS A 214 -9.42 -3.38 -22.58
CA LYS A 214 -8.59 -2.24 -22.95
C LYS A 214 -9.03 -1.01 -22.16
N ILE A 215 -8.08 -0.38 -21.47
CA ILE A 215 -8.27 0.85 -20.71
C ILE A 215 -7.47 1.94 -21.42
N ASP A 216 -8.17 2.89 -22.06
CA ASP A 216 -7.55 4.00 -22.76
C ASP A 216 -7.33 5.18 -21.82
N LEU A 217 -6.07 5.44 -21.48
CA LEU A 217 -5.66 6.51 -20.57
C LEU A 217 -5.85 7.91 -21.18
N LYS A 218 -6.00 8.07 -22.51
CA LYS A 218 -6.30 9.38 -23.10
C LYS A 218 -7.69 9.87 -22.74
N LYS A 219 -8.63 8.96 -22.46
CA LYS A 219 -9.99 9.31 -22.05
C LYS A 219 -10.10 9.75 -20.59
N ILE A 220 -8.97 9.79 -19.87
CA ILE A 220 -8.87 10.11 -18.45
C ILE A 220 -8.41 11.56 -18.22
N HIS A 221 -7.94 12.23 -19.27
CA HIS A 221 -7.42 13.60 -19.24
C HIS A 221 -8.37 14.60 -19.89
#